data_AF-Q8TW32-F1
#
_entry.id   AF-Q8TW32-F1
#
_cell.length_a   1.000
_cell.length_b   1.000
_cell.length_c   1.000
_cell.angle_alpha   90.00
_cell.angle_beta   90.00
_cell.angle_gamma   90.00
#
_symmetry.space_group_name_H-M   'P 1'
#
loop_
_entity.id
_entity.type
_entity.pdbx_description
1 polymer ?
#
loop_
_entity_poly.entity_id
_entity_poly.type
_entity_poly.pdbx_seq_one_letter_code
_entity_poly.pdbx_strand_id
1 'polypeptide(L)'
;MEGLLTIVRRLRARRVVEVGHGRNLRYLKGLLKAGIDAWGVEIDVQHVRRALEEEVPSVNVDAVEKSRWVRRVLRPDLVYAVRPPVELAVGLIERYPTVALRMREEERHELPEPSIQIGDWDLHTVLDLHTFEEDRTVKPQISG
;
A
#
# COMPACT_ATOMS: atom_id res chain seq x y z
N MET A 1 7.31 -8.02 5.05
CA MET A 1 7.71 -6.69 5.56
C MET A 1 8.75 -6.08 4.65
N GLU A 2 9.84 -6.79 4.38
CA GLU A 2 10.94 -6.33 3.52
C GLU A 2 10.47 -5.77 2.16
N GLY A 3 9.62 -6.50 1.42
CA GLY A 3 9.08 -6.00 0.14
C GLY A 3 8.35 -4.64 0.26
N LEU A 4 7.55 -4.44 1.31
CA LEU A 4 6.87 -3.15 1.54
C LEU A 4 7.87 -2.03 1.84
N LEU A 5 8.90 -2.28 2.65
CA LEU A 5 9.95 -1.30 2.90
C LEU A 5 10.77 -0.99 1.64
N THR A 6 11.00 -1.97 0.76
CA THR A 6 11.62 -1.76 -0.55
C THR A 6 10.77 -0.83 -1.42
N ILE A 7 9.45 -1.06 -1.48
CA ILE A 7 8.51 -0.19 -2.19
C ILE A 7 8.56 1.24 -1.63
N VAL A 8 8.41 1.40 -0.31
CA VAL A 8 8.44 2.71 0.36
C VAL A 8 9.73 3.48 0.04
N ARG A 9 10.89 2.82 0.12
CA ARG A 9 12.19 3.45 -0.19
C ARG A 9 12.30 3.83 -1.67
N ARG A 10 11.91 2.94 -2.58
CA ARG A 10 11.95 3.17 -4.04
C ARG A 10 11.13 4.40 -4.42
N LEU A 11 9.91 4.48 -3.88
CA LEU A 11 8.99 5.60 -4.12
C LEU A 11 9.37 6.88 -3.34
N ARG A 12 10.33 6.78 -2.40
CA ARG A 12 10.60 7.83 -1.41
C ARG A 12 9.33 8.25 -0.66
N ALA A 13 8.42 7.30 -0.45
CA ALA A 13 7.13 7.55 0.19
C ALA A 13 7.35 8.01 1.62
N ARG A 14 6.84 9.19 1.96
CA ARG A 14 6.92 9.77 3.30
C ARG A 14 5.70 9.41 4.12
N ARG A 15 4.52 9.44 3.48
CA ARG A 15 3.25 9.09 4.08
C ARG A 15 2.66 7.84 3.46
N VAL A 16 2.40 6.85 4.30
CA VAL A 16 1.92 5.53 3.88
C VAL A 16 0.61 5.22 4.59
N VAL A 17 -0.40 4.75 3.86
CA VAL A 17 -1.70 4.38 4.44
C VAL A 17 -1.96 2.90 4.25
N GLU A 18 -2.23 2.18 5.34
CA GLU A 18 -2.79 0.82 5.30
C GLU A 18 -4.31 0.91 5.28
N VAL A 19 -4.96 0.27 4.30
CA VAL A 19 -6.42 0.14 4.27
C VAL A 19 -6.81 -1.27 4.72
N GLY A 20 -7.71 -1.35 5.69
CA GLY A 20 -8.24 -2.63 6.19
C GLY A 20 -7.24 -3.41 7.06
N HIS A 21 -6.51 -2.73 7.94
CA HIS A 21 -5.49 -3.36 8.80
C HIS A 21 -6.08 -4.41 9.77
N GLY A 22 -7.38 -4.33 10.05
CA GLY A 22 -8.09 -5.21 10.97
C GLY A 22 -7.38 -5.33 12.32
N ARG A 23 -7.17 -6.57 12.76
CA ARG A 23 -6.46 -6.89 14.01
C ARG A 23 -4.94 -6.95 13.87
N ASN A 24 -4.40 -6.89 12.65
CA ASN A 24 -2.98 -7.15 12.40
C ASN A 24 -2.22 -5.87 12.11
N LEU A 25 -1.61 -5.28 13.15
CA LEU A 25 -0.87 -4.02 13.04
C LEU A 25 0.61 -4.21 12.70
N ARG A 26 1.02 -5.42 12.28
CA ARG A 26 2.44 -5.75 12.06
C ARG A 26 3.11 -4.80 11.08
N TYR A 27 2.43 -4.46 9.99
CA TYR A 27 2.99 -3.62 8.93
C TYR A 27 3.09 -2.16 9.36
N LEU A 28 2.00 -1.58 9.87
CA LEU A 28 2.01 -0.24 10.46
C LEU A 28 3.11 -0.08 11.52
N LYS A 29 3.20 -0.99 12.49
CA LYS A 29 4.24 -0.93 13.54
C LYS A 29 5.65 -0.99 12.98
N GLY A 30 5.89 -1.81 11.95
CA GLY A 30 7.19 -1.88 11.30
C GLY A 30 7.55 -0.62 10.53
N LEU A 31 6.57 0.00 9.86
CA LEU A 31 6.76 1.29 9.17
C LEU A 31 7.05 2.43 10.16
N LEU A 32 6.26 2.52 11.24
CA LEU A 32 6.46 3.51 12.30
C LEU A 32 7.83 3.36 12.96
N LYS A 33 8.24 2.13 13.29
CA LYS A 33 9.58 1.84 13.83
C LYS A 33 10.71 2.23 12.86
N ALA A 34 10.45 2.21 11.55
CA ALA A 34 11.38 2.66 10.53
C ALA A 34 11.35 4.19 10.30
N GLY A 35 10.56 4.95 11.07
CA GLY A 35 10.43 6.40 10.97
C GLY A 35 9.54 6.88 9.82
N ILE A 36 8.69 6.02 9.27
CA ILE A 36 7.74 6.36 8.21
C ILE A 36 6.43 6.86 8.84
N ASP A 37 5.86 7.94 8.31
CA ASP A 37 4.55 8.46 8.70
C ASP A 37 3.46 7.52 8.17
N ALA A 38 3.07 6.53 9.00
CA ALA A 38 2.18 5.46 8.60
C ALA A 38 0.85 5.49 9.36
N TRP A 39 -0.25 5.39 8.62
CA TRP A 39 -1.61 5.50 9.16
C TRP A 39 -2.49 4.31 8.74
N GLY A 40 -3.26 3.79 9.68
CA GLY A 40 -4.32 2.83 9.40
C GLY A 40 -5.64 3.51 9.02
N VAL A 41 -6.36 2.94 8.06
CA VAL A 41 -7.76 3.26 7.77
C VAL A 41 -8.58 1.99 7.87
N GLU A 42 -9.66 2.04 8.64
CA GLU A 42 -10.46 0.85 8.95
C GLU A 42 -11.95 1.19 9.07
N ILE A 43 -12.81 0.23 8.68
CA ILE A 43 -14.25 0.37 8.75
C ILE A 43 -14.75 0.03 10.15
N ASP A 44 -14.16 -1.00 10.79
CA ASP A 44 -14.52 -1.39 12.14
C ASP A 44 -13.89 -0.45 13.19
N VAL A 45 -14.74 0.30 13.91
CA VAL A 45 -14.29 1.21 14.97
C VAL A 45 -13.56 0.50 16.11
N GLN A 46 -13.81 -0.79 16.37
CA GLN A 46 -13.11 -1.53 17.41
C GLN A 46 -11.66 -1.80 17.01
N HIS A 47 -11.40 -2.07 15.73
CA HIS A 47 -10.04 -2.21 15.22
C HIS A 47 -9.28 -0.88 15.27
N VAL A 48 -9.94 0.25 14.96
CA VAL A 48 -9.36 1.60 15.12
C VAL A 48 -9.00 1.86 16.58
N ARG A 49 -9.91 1.63 17.52
CA ARG A 49 -9.67 1.83 18.95
C ARG A 49 -8.47 1.03 19.44
N ARG A 50 -8.41 -0.25 19.11
CA ARG A 50 -7.28 -1.10 19.45
C ARG A 50 -5.97 -0.59 18.85
N ALA A 51 -5.98 -0.13 17.60
CA ALA A 51 -4.78 0.43 16.99
C ALA A 51 -4.26 1.65 17.78
N LEU A 52 -5.17 2.55 18.17
CA LEU A 52 -4.83 3.72 18.97
C LEU A 52 -4.33 3.35 20.38
N GLU A 53 -4.91 2.33 21.03
CA GLU A 53 -4.42 1.79 22.31
C GLU A 53 -3.00 1.21 22.19
N GLU A 54 -2.66 0.67 21.01
CA GLU A 54 -1.32 0.18 20.68
C GLU A 54 -0.38 1.27 20.11
N GLU A 55 -0.75 2.55 20.25
CA GLU A 55 -0.01 3.74 19.76
C GLU A 55 0.21 3.75 18.23
N VAL A 56 -0.66 3.08 17.49
CA VAL A 56 -0.65 3.08 16.02
C VAL A 56 -1.68 4.09 15.51
N PRO A 57 -1.27 5.13 14.76
CA PRO A 57 -2.20 6.09 14.17
C PRO A 57 -3.20 5.37 13.27
N SER A 58 -4.48 5.49 13.58
CA SER A 58 -5.56 4.88 12.79
C SER A 58 -6.80 5.75 12.82
N VAL A 59 -7.55 5.75 11.72
CA VAL A 59 -8.82 6.47 11.60
C VAL A 59 -9.91 5.57 11.02
N ASN A 60 -11.14 5.86 11.41
CA ASN A 60 -12.30 5.20 10.82
C ASN A 60 -12.64 5.78 9.44
N VAL A 61 -13.11 4.95 8.51
CA VAL A 61 -13.52 5.38 7.17
C VAL A 61 -14.55 6.52 7.22
N ASP A 62 -15.54 6.46 8.11
CA ASP A 62 -16.55 7.52 8.25
C ASP A 62 -15.92 8.86 8.65
N ALA A 63 -14.85 8.82 9.45
CA ALA A 63 -14.15 10.03 9.87
C ALA A 63 -13.41 10.66 8.68
N VAL A 64 -12.85 9.85 7.78
CA VAL A 64 -12.27 10.32 6.52
C VAL A 64 -13.36 10.94 5.64
N GLU A 65 -14.54 10.33 5.57
CA GLU A 65 -15.64 10.83 4.76
C GLU A 65 -16.18 12.16 5.27
N LYS A 66 -16.35 12.29 6.59
CA LYS A 66 -17.00 13.45 7.23
C LYS A 66 -16.03 14.60 7.50
N SER A 67 -14.72 14.36 7.58
CA SER A 67 -13.73 15.38 7.96
C SER A 67 -12.78 15.78 6.83
N ARG A 68 -12.91 17.02 6.36
CA ARG A 68 -11.97 17.63 5.40
C ARG A 68 -10.53 17.69 5.92
N TRP A 69 -10.36 17.82 7.23
CA TRP A 69 -9.03 17.84 7.85
C TRP A 69 -8.35 16.48 7.72
N VAL A 70 -9.06 15.38 8.06
CA VAL A 70 -8.52 14.01 7.93
C VAL A 70 -8.14 13.70 6.49
N ARG A 71 -8.98 14.06 5.50
CA ARG A 71 -8.64 13.88 4.06
C ARG A 71 -7.38 14.64 3.65
N ARG A 72 -7.18 15.86 4.16
CA ARG A 72 -5.96 16.65 3.88
C ARG A 72 -4.74 16.05 4.56
N VAL A 73 -4.88 15.57 5.78
CA VAL A 73 -3.79 14.96 6.55
C VAL A 73 -3.31 13.69 5.85
N LEU A 74 -4.23 12.80 5.47
CA LEU A 74 -3.83 11.47 5.02
C LEU A 74 -3.12 11.43 3.68
N ARG A 75 -3.37 12.39 2.76
CA ARG A 75 -2.77 12.52 1.40
C ARG A 75 -1.54 11.60 1.19
N PRO A 76 -1.78 10.32 0.85
CA PRO A 76 -0.73 9.32 0.96
C PRO A 76 0.13 9.31 -0.28
N ASP A 77 1.43 9.09 -0.11
CA ASP A 77 2.35 8.81 -1.21
C ASP A 77 2.22 7.35 -1.68
N LEU A 78 1.80 6.48 -0.75
CA LEU A 78 1.54 5.06 -0.99
C LEU A 78 0.32 4.62 -0.18
N VAL A 79 -0.64 3.99 -0.85
CA VAL A 79 -1.67 3.18 -0.20
C VAL A 79 -1.25 1.73 -0.28
N TYR A 80 -1.49 0.95 0.78
CA TYR A 80 -1.32 -0.49 0.71
C TYR A 80 -2.43 -1.23 1.43
N ALA A 81 -2.64 -2.49 1.03
CA ALA A 81 -3.59 -3.38 1.68
C ALA A 81 -3.06 -4.82 1.68
N VAL A 82 -3.38 -5.56 2.74
CA VAL A 82 -2.95 -6.95 2.92
C VAL A 82 -4.17 -7.86 2.80
N ARG A 83 -4.19 -8.69 1.75
CA ARG A 83 -5.32 -9.56 1.39
C ARG A 83 -6.67 -8.82 1.35
N PRO A 84 -6.77 -7.65 0.70
CA PRO A 84 -8.07 -7.05 0.46
C PRO A 84 -8.91 -7.96 -0.46
N PRO A 85 -10.25 -7.91 -0.35
CA PRO A 85 -11.12 -8.41 -1.41
C PRO A 85 -10.78 -7.75 -2.76
N VAL A 86 -10.98 -8.48 -3.87
CA VAL A 86 -10.64 -8.01 -5.23
C VAL A 86 -11.33 -6.68 -5.53
N GLU A 87 -12.62 -6.53 -5.19
CA GLU A 87 -13.35 -5.30 -5.48
C GLU A 87 -12.75 -4.09 -4.74
N LEU A 88 -12.27 -4.28 -3.52
CA LEU A 88 -11.58 -3.23 -2.78
C LEU A 88 -10.23 -2.92 -3.42
N ALA A 89 -9.47 -3.94 -3.81
CA ALA A 89 -8.18 -3.77 -4.49
C ALA A 89 -8.31 -2.94 -5.77
N VAL A 90 -9.26 -3.29 -6.63
CA VAL A 90 -9.59 -2.55 -7.86
C VAL A 90 -9.94 -1.10 -7.53
N GLY A 91 -10.85 -0.88 -6.57
CA GLY A 91 -11.26 0.45 -6.17
C GLY A 91 -10.12 1.30 -5.58
N LEU A 92 -9.11 0.69 -4.96
CA LEU A 92 -7.90 1.40 -4.51
C LEU A 92 -7.03 1.81 -5.70
N ILE A 93 -6.78 0.91 -6.66
CA ILE A 93 -5.99 1.17 -7.87
C ILE A 93 -6.59 2.33 -8.68
N GLU A 94 -7.92 2.35 -8.85
CA GLU A 94 -8.61 3.39 -9.60
C GLU A 94 -8.56 4.77 -8.92
N ARG A 95 -8.41 4.81 -7.60
CA ARG A 95 -8.52 6.05 -6.81
C ARG A 95 -7.18 6.66 -6.42
N TYR A 96 -6.14 5.85 -6.29
CA TYR A 96 -4.85 6.28 -5.78
C TYR A 96 -3.75 6.07 -6.81
N PRO A 97 -2.83 7.04 -6.96
CA PRO A 97 -1.79 6.97 -7.98
C PRO A 97 -0.78 5.84 -7.72
N THR A 98 -0.63 5.42 -6.47
CA THR A 98 0.33 4.40 -6.06
C THR A 98 -0.27 3.49 -5.01
N VAL A 99 -0.40 2.20 -5.34
CA VAL A 99 -1.02 1.18 -4.51
C VAL A 99 -0.16 -0.07 -4.46
N ALA A 100 0.15 -0.56 -3.25
CA ALA A 100 0.80 -1.85 -3.05
C ALA A 100 -0.17 -2.86 -2.43
N LEU A 101 -0.34 -4.02 -3.08
CA LEU A 101 -1.26 -5.06 -2.66
C LEU A 101 -0.48 -6.32 -2.32
N ARG A 102 -0.82 -6.96 -1.19
CA ARG A 102 -0.32 -8.31 -0.86
C ARG A 102 -1.46 -9.31 -0.96
N MET A 103 -1.66 -9.88 -2.14
CA MET A 103 -2.78 -10.76 -2.46
C MET A 103 -2.33 -12.21 -2.64
N ARG A 104 -3.28 -13.15 -2.75
CA ARG A 104 -2.96 -14.53 -3.18
C ARG A 104 -2.73 -14.54 -4.67
N GLU A 105 -1.88 -15.45 -5.15
CA GLU A 105 -1.52 -15.53 -6.56
C GLU A 105 -2.74 -15.67 -7.49
N GLU A 106 -3.71 -16.49 -7.09
CA GLU A 106 -4.96 -16.72 -7.83
C GLU A 106 -5.78 -15.42 -8.05
N GLU A 107 -5.84 -14.56 -7.03
CA GLU A 107 -6.62 -13.30 -7.06
C GLU A 107 -5.93 -12.20 -7.90
N ARG A 108 -4.63 -12.33 -8.17
CA ARG A 108 -3.85 -11.32 -8.90
C ARG A 108 -4.28 -11.19 -10.36
N HIS A 109 -4.72 -12.29 -10.96
CA HIS A 109 -5.17 -12.31 -12.36
C HIS A 109 -6.43 -11.47 -12.61
N GLU A 110 -7.13 -11.08 -11.54
CA GLU A 110 -8.33 -10.25 -11.58
C GLU A 110 -8.01 -8.75 -11.44
N LEU A 111 -6.75 -8.39 -11.14
CA LEU A 111 -6.36 -7.00 -10.93
C LEU A 111 -6.05 -6.28 -12.24
N PRO A 112 -6.36 -4.96 -12.34
CA PRO A 112 -5.99 -4.15 -13.48
C PRO A 112 -4.48 -4.10 -13.70
N GLU A 113 -4.04 -4.36 -14.93
CA GLU A 113 -2.67 -4.05 -15.36
C GLU A 113 -2.48 -2.53 -15.52
N PRO A 114 -1.25 -2.01 -15.36
CA PRO A 114 -0.01 -2.73 -15.10
C PRO A 114 0.32 -2.90 -13.61
N SER A 115 1.05 -3.97 -13.29
CA SER A 115 1.60 -4.23 -11.95
C SER A 115 3.07 -4.66 -12.02
N ILE A 116 3.82 -4.31 -10.98
CA ILE A 116 5.21 -4.72 -10.78
C ILE A 116 5.28 -5.57 -9.52
N GLN A 117 5.94 -6.72 -9.60
CA GLN A 117 6.13 -7.57 -8.43
C GLN A 117 7.40 -7.18 -7.64
N ILE A 118 7.26 -6.98 -6.33
CA ILE A 118 8.38 -6.74 -5.39
C ILE A 118 8.22 -7.67 -4.20
N GLY A 119 8.87 -8.84 -4.26
CA GLY A 119 8.63 -9.94 -3.33
C GLY A 119 7.19 -10.44 -3.45
N ASP A 120 6.47 -10.53 -2.33
CA ASP A 120 5.05 -10.92 -2.29
C ASP A 120 4.08 -9.75 -2.52
N TRP A 121 4.55 -8.62 -3.04
CA TRP A 121 3.72 -7.43 -3.25
C TRP A 121 3.56 -7.13 -4.73
N ASP A 122 2.33 -6.79 -5.12
CA ASP A 122 1.99 -6.17 -6.39
C ASP A 122 1.96 -4.65 -6.20
N LEU A 123 2.82 -3.94 -6.91
CA LEU A 123 2.85 -2.49 -6.94
C LEU A 123 2.18 -2.00 -8.23
N HIS A 124 1.07 -1.30 -8.08
CA HIS A 124 0.42 -0.52 -9.12
C HIS A 124 0.80 0.95 -8.95
N THR A 125 1.33 1.58 -9.98
CA THR A 125 1.80 2.97 -9.90
C THR A 125 1.67 3.68 -11.23
N VAL A 126 1.16 4.92 -11.19
CA VAL A 126 1.11 5.82 -12.36
C VAL A 126 2.49 6.38 -12.70
N LEU A 127 3.40 6.46 -11.71
CA LEU A 127 4.68 7.19 -11.84
C LEU A 127 5.83 6.38 -12.45
N ASP A 128 5.70 5.05 -12.63
CA ASP A 128 6.86 4.18 -12.88
C ASP A 128 6.73 3.28 -14.14
N LEU A 129 5.74 3.53 -15.01
CA LEU A 129 5.57 2.73 -16.23
C LEU A 129 6.72 2.86 -17.23
N HIS A 130 7.42 4.00 -17.25
CA HIS A 130 8.53 4.22 -18.18
C HIS A 130 9.89 3.72 -17.67
N THR A 131 10.08 3.56 -16.37
CA THR A 131 11.38 3.17 -15.78
C THR A 131 11.56 1.65 -15.66
N PHE A 132 10.46 0.87 -15.70
CA PHE A 132 10.50 -0.59 -15.57
C PHE A 132 10.68 -1.33 -16.90
N GLU A 133 10.37 -0.71 -18.04
CA GLU A 133 10.61 -1.34 -19.36
C GLU A 133 12.12 -1.41 -19.68
N GLU A 134 12.92 -0.43 -19.25
CA GLU A 134 14.38 -0.43 -19.50
C GLU A 134 15.11 -1.59 -18.81
N ASP A 135 14.67 -1.99 -17.60
CA ASP A 135 15.26 -3.11 -16.85
C ASP A 135 14.91 -4.48 -17.45
N ARG A 136 13.80 -4.60 -18.20
CA ARG A 136 13.42 -5.86 -18.90
C ARG A 136 14.13 -6.04 -20.24
N THR A 137 14.68 -4.97 -20.82
CA THR A 137 15.40 -5.01 -22.11
C THR A 137 16.87 -5.40 -22.02
N VAL A 138 17.43 -5.61 -20.82
CA VAL A 138 18.78 -6.18 -20.70
C VAL A 138 18.71 -7.69 -20.98
N LYS A 139 18.72 -8.06 -22.27
CA LYS A 139 19.01 -9.42 -22.71
C LYS A 139 20.39 -9.84 -22.15
N PRO A 140 20.58 -11.11 -21.76
CA PRO A 140 21.91 -11.61 -21.52
C PRO A 140 22.68 -11.54 -22.84
N GLN A 141 23.70 -10.68 -22.92
CA GLN A 141 24.73 -10.83 -23.94
C GLN A 141 25.54 -12.07 -23.57
N ILE A 142 25.05 -13.23 -24.00
CA ILE A 142 25.89 -14.41 -24.24
C ILE A 142 26.45 -14.20 -25.64
N SER A 143 27.73 -13.84 -25.72
CA SER A 143 28.62 -13.91 -26.89
C SER A 143 30.00 -13.43 -26.41
N GLY A 144 31.08 -14.18 -26.38
CA GLY A 144 31.40 -15.55 -26.77
C GLY A 144 32.86 -15.81 -26.39
#